data_AF-A0A1H6VJ71-F1
#
_entry.id   AF-A0A1H6VJ71-F1
#
_cell.length_a   1.000
_cell.length_b   1.000
_cell.length_c   1.000
_cell.angle_alpha   90.00
_cell.angle_beta   90.00
_cell.angle_gamma   90.00
#
_symmetry.space_group_name_H-M   'P 1'
#
loop_
_entity.id
_entity.type
_entity.pdbx_description
1 polymer ?
#
loop_
_entity_poly.entity_id
_entity_poly.type
_entity_poly.pdbx_seq_one_letter_code
_entity_poly.pdbx_strand_id
1 'polypeptide(L)' 'MTSMVMPLCMALAFVLCLLGGCGSPPQIPHRSHSEAEVKEFAKDMLGRSNLPRDQYEQYKKALSAP' A
#
# COMPACT_ATOMS: atom_id res chain seq x y z
N MET A 1 16.47 39.95 -20.90
CA MET A 1 16.60 38.61 -20.27
C MET A 1 15.30 38.09 -19.65
N THR A 2 14.19 38.82 -19.66
CA THR A 2 12.89 38.40 -19.06
C THR A 2 11.96 37.68 -20.04
N SER A 3 12.14 37.85 -21.36
CA SER A 3 11.20 37.34 -22.38
C SER A 3 11.17 35.81 -22.54
N MET A 4 12.26 35.10 -22.24
CA MET A 4 12.34 33.63 -22.36
C MET A 4 12.02 32.89 -21.05
N VAL A 5 11.94 33.63 -19.93
CA VAL A 5 11.68 33.05 -18.61
C VAL A 5 10.20 32.71 -18.46
N MET A 6 9.32 33.56 -18.98
CA MET A 6 7.87 33.40 -18.91
C MET A 6 7.35 32.13 -19.61
N PRO A 7 7.75 31.80 -20.87
CA PRO A 7 7.32 30.55 -21.51
C PRO A 7 7.92 29.31 -20.84
N LEU A 8 9.14 29.40 -20.31
CA LEU A 8 9.78 28.30 -19.58
C LEU A 8 9.03 27.96 -18.28
N CYS A 9 8.63 28.98 -17.52
CA CYS A 9 7.82 28.80 -16.31
C CYS A 9 6.45 28.17 -16.62
N MET A 10 5.82 28.56 -17.73
CA MET A 10 4.54 27.97 -18.15
C MET A 10 4.67 26.50 -18.57
N ALA A 11 5.72 26.16 -19.32
CA ALA A 11 6.00 24.79 -19.69
C ALA A 11 6.28 23.92 -18.45
N LEU A 12 7.06 24.43 -17.50
CA LEU A 12 7.36 23.74 -16.25
C LEU A 12 6.09 23.53 -15.40
N ALA A 13 5.25 24.57 -15.26
CA ALA A 13 4.00 24.48 -14.52
C ALA A 13 3.05 23.45 -15.16
N PHE A 14 2.98 23.40 -16.49
CA PHE A 14 2.16 22.43 -17.21
C PHE A 14 2.62 20.98 -16.96
N VAL A 15 3.93 20.74 -17.00
CA VAL A 15 4.51 19.42 -16.68
C VAL A 15 4.23 19.05 -15.23
N LEU A 16 4.41 19.97 -14.27
CA LEU A 16 4.11 19.71 -12.86
C LEU A 16 2.62 19.42 -12.61
N CYS A 17 1.70 20.07 -13.33
CA CYS A 17 0.27 19.76 -13.25
C CYS A 17 -0.05 18.36 -13.80
N LEU A 18 0.60 17.94 -14.90
CA LEU A 18 0.43 16.59 -15.45
C LEU A 18 0.97 15.51 -14.50
N LEU A 19 2.08 15.77 -13.80
CA LEU A 19 2.62 14.86 -12.80
C LEU A 19 1.86 14.88 -11.47
N GLY A 20 1.27 16.02 -11.08
CA GLY A 20 0.51 16.17 -9.83
C GLY A 20 -0.72 15.25 -9.75
N GLY A 21 -1.31 14.90 -10.90
CA GLY A 21 -2.38 13.90 -10.98
C GLY A 21 -1.93 12.46 -10.69
N CYS A 22 -0.64 12.16 -10.77
CA CYS A 22 -0.07 10.83 -10.54
C CYS A 22 0.40 10.63 -9.08
N GLY A 23 0.56 11.72 -8.32
CA GLY A 23 1.08 11.71 -6.95
C GLY A 23 0.00 11.70 -5.86
N SER A 24 -1.27 11.68 -6.23
CA SER A 24 -2.38 11.57 -5.26
C SER A 24 -2.70 10.08 -5.08
N PRO A 25 -2.12 9.37 -4.08
CA PRO A 25 -2.55 8.01 -3.81
C PRO A 25 -4.05 8.04 -3.56
N PRO A 26 -4.82 7.11 -4.14
CA PRO A 26 -6.23 7.01 -3.80
C PRO A 26 -6.33 6.92 -2.28
N GLN A 27 -7.16 7.77 -1.68
CA GLN A 27 -7.48 7.68 -0.26
C GLN A 27 -8.24 6.36 -0.07
N ILE A 28 -7.52 5.26 0.15
CA ILE A 28 -8.12 3.98 0.47
C ILE A 28 -8.79 4.20 1.82
N PRO A 29 -10.13 4.13 1.91
CA PRO A 29 -10.81 4.31 3.18
C PRO A 29 -10.24 3.30 4.17
N HIS A 30 -9.65 3.78 5.26
CA HIS A 30 -9.13 2.91 6.30
C HIS A 30 -10.33 2.27 7.02
N ARG A 31 -10.80 1.12 6.53
CA ARG A 31 -11.81 0.31 7.21
C ARG A 31 -11.16 -0.33 8.43
N SER A 32 -11.77 -0.16 9.60
CA SER A 32 -11.40 -0.96 10.78
C SER A 32 -11.77 -2.42 10.51
N HIS A 33 -10.79 -3.32 10.61
CA HIS A 33 -11.01 -4.75 10.53
C HIS A 33 -11.29 -5.33 11.91
N SER A 34 -12.25 -6.24 11.98
CA SER A 34 -12.48 -7.05 13.18
C SER A 34 -11.34 -8.04 13.39
N GLU A 35 -11.13 -8.46 14.63
CA GLU A 35 -10.12 -9.48 14.95
C GLU A 35 -10.37 -10.81 14.19
N ALA A 36 -11.65 -11.14 13.95
CA ALA A 36 -12.03 -12.30 13.16
C ALA A 36 -11.55 -12.20 11.70
N GLU A 37 -11.82 -11.06 11.03
CA GLU A 37 -11.36 -10.81 9.66
C GLU A 37 -9.82 -10.86 9.57
N VAL A 38 -9.13 -10.29 10.56
CA VAL A 38 -7.66 -10.31 10.62
C VAL A 38 -7.13 -11.73 10.82
N LYS A 39 -7.73 -12.52 11.72
CA LYS A 39 -7.32 -13.92 11.97
C LYS A 39 -7.56 -14.80 10.75
N GLU A 40 -8.68 -14.63 10.03
CA GLU A 40 -8.97 -15.38 8.81
C GLU A 40 -7.97 -15.05 7.70
N PHE A 41 -7.71 -13.76 7.48
CA PHE A 41 -6.72 -13.31 6.51
C PHE A 41 -5.32 -13.85 6.82
N ALA A 42 -4.90 -13.80 8.09
CA ALA A 42 -3.59 -14.30 8.51
C ALA A 42 -3.46 -15.82 8.29
N LYS A 43 -4.53 -16.59 8.50
CA LYS A 43 -4.56 -18.04 8.23
C LYS A 43 -4.44 -18.34 6.73
N ASP A 44 -5.12 -17.60 5.87
CA ASP A 44 -5.00 -17.74 4.42
C ASP A 44 -3.56 -17.46 3.96
N MET A 45 -2.99 -16.35 4.42
CA MET A 45 -1.61 -15.98 4.09
C MET A 45 -0.60 -17.01 4.58
N LEU A 46 -0.77 -17.52 5.81
CA LEU A 46 0.07 -18.57 6.35
C LEU A 46 -0.01 -19.85 5.51
N GLY A 47 -1.21 -20.26 5.10
CA GLY A 47 -1.45 -21.44 4.24
C GLY A 47 -0.78 -21.35 2.86
N ARG A 48 -0.58 -20.14 2.35
CA ARG A 48 0.06 -19.87 1.05
C ARG A 48 1.57 -19.64 1.14
N SER A 49 2.11 -19.53 2.35
CA SER A 49 3.53 -19.28 2.57
C SER A 49 4.36 -20.55 2.35
N ASN A 50 5.58 -20.40 1.84
CA ASN A 50 6.53 -21.51 1.68
C ASN A 50 7.41 -21.70 2.93
N LEU A 51 6.82 -21.55 4.11
CA LEU A 51 7.55 -21.63 5.38
C LEU A 51 8.01 -23.07 5.67
N PRO A 52 9.17 -23.24 6.33
CA PRO A 52 9.55 -24.52 6.92
C PRO A 52 8.46 -25.01 7.88
N ARG A 53 8.26 -26.33 7.93
CA ARG A 53 7.17 -26.99 8.68
C ARG A 53 7.08 -26.54 10.14
N ASP A 54 8.23 -26.42 10.81
CA ASP A 54 8.28 -26.06 12.24
C ASP A 54 7.77 -24.63 12.47
N GLN A 55 8.15 -23.71 11.60
CA GLN A 55 7.69 -22.32 11.65
C GLN A 55 6.20 -22.23 11.31
N TYR A 56 5.75 -22.98 10.30
CA TYR A 56 4.33 -23.05 9.94
C TYR A 56 3.45 -23.50 11.12
N GLU A 57 3.82 -24.60 11.80
CA GLU A 57 3.04 -25.09 12.95
C GLU A 57 3.10 -24.14 14.15
N GLN A 58 4.23 -23.47 14.38
CA GLN A 58 4.35 -22.44 15.41
C GLN A 58 3.36 -21.28 15.17
N TYR A 59 3.33 -20.73 13.96
CA TYR A 59 2.43 -19.62 13.63
C TYR A 59 0.96 -20.05 13.60
N LYS A 60 0.67 -21.24 13.10
CA LYS A 60 -0.68 -21.82 13.10
C LYS A 60 -1.21 -21.97 14.53
N LYS A 61 -0.36 -22.40 15.47
CA LYS A 61 -0.72 -22.48 16.89
C LYS A 61 -1.00 -21.09 17.48
N ALA A 62 -0.16 -20.11 17.18
CA ALA A 62 -0.37 -18.73 17.64
C ALA A 62 -1.68 -18.12 17.12
N LEU A 63 -2.01 -18.33 15.84
CA LEU A 63 -3.26 -17.86 15.23
C LEU A 63 -4.52 -18.60 15.71
N SER A 64 -4.33 -19.74 16.38
CA SER A 64 -5.42 -20.53 16.98
C SER A 64 -5.63 -20.21 18.46
N ALA A 65 -4.75 -19.41 19.07
CA ALA A 65 -4.95 -18.95 20.43
C ALA A 65 -6.16 -17.99 20.49
N PRO A 66 -6.96 -18.07 21.58
CA PRO A 66 -8.08 -17.16 21.79
C PRO A 66 -7.61 -15.70 21.77
#